data_AF-U1WWX4-F1
#
_entry.id   AF-U1WWX4-F1
#
_cell.length_a   1.000
_cell.length_b   1.000
_cell.length_c   1.000
_cell.angle_alpha   90.00
_cell.angle_beta   90.00
_cell.angle_gamma   90.00
#
_symmetry.space_group_name_H-M   'P 1'
#
loop_
_entity.id
_entity.type
_entity.pdbx_description
1 polymer ?
#
loop_
_entity_poly.entity_id
_entity_poly.type
_entity_poly.pdbx_seq_one_letter_code
_entity_poly.pdbx_strand_id
1 'polypeptide(L)'
;MFWIVNARRLKQYLIIITAALFAIGIAWAERDNISIFTSGKNGPNAIYKVDTKEKKLALTFDISWGEERTGPILDILEKKGVKKATFFLSSPWSETHPEIVKRIKDMGYEIGSHGHKHVNYSSLTDEEIKAQIGKAHETLRELTGNAPNLIRTPNGDFDKRVLKIADKMGYTVVQWDTDSKDWMNPGTEQIVQNVVGKAHPGDIVLMHASDSCKQTHLALPTIIDQLRGKGYEFATVSELMAGTKVNTKEIK
;
A
#
# COMPACT_ATOMS: atom_id res chain seq x y z
N MET A 1 -40.90 -61.29 -9.99
CA MET A 1 -40.90 -60.39 -8.82
C MET A 1 -41.51 -59.06 -9.27
N PHE A 2 -42.79 -58.82 -8.98
CA PHE A 2 -43.50 -57.61 -9.46
C PHE A 2 -43.20 -56.44 -8.51
N TRP A 3 -42.55 -55.39 -9.03
CA TRP A 3 -42.34 -54.14 -8.29
C TRP A 3 -43.61 -53.29 -8.34
N ILE A 4 -44.32 -53.21 -7.21
CA ILE A 4 -45.45 -52.28 -7.04
C ILE A 4 -44.87 -50.91 -6.69
N VAL A 5 -44.76 -50.03 -7.68
CA VAL A 5 -44.29 -48.66 -7.46
C VAL A 5 -45.48 -47.80 -7.01
N ASN A 6 -45.41 -47.33 -5.75
CA ASN A 6 -46.43 -46.43 -5.22
C ASN A 6 -46.39 -45.09 -5.96
N ALA A 7 -47.43 -44.79 -6.74
CA ALA A 7 -47.52 -43.59 -7.58
C ALA A 7 -47.30 -42.28 -6.80
N ARG A 8 -47.68 -42.21 -5.50
CA ARG A 8 -47.39 -41.04 -4.65
C ARG A 8 -45.90 -40.90 -4.35
N ARG A 9 -45.20 -42.01 -4.09
CA ARG A 9 -43.74 -42.01 -3.86
C ARG A 9 -42.99 -41.70 -5.15
N LEU A 10 -43.43 -42.23 -6.29
CA LEU A 10 -42.84 -41.92 -7.59
C LEU A 10 -42.94 -40.42 -7.92
N LYS A 11 -44.10 -39.80 -7.65
CA LYS A 11 -44.29 -38.35 -7.80
C LYS A 11 -43.38 -37.55 -6.87
N GLN A 12 -43.20 -38.00 -5.62
CA GLN A 12 -42.26 -37.35 -4.68
C GLN A 12 -40.81 -37.45 -5.15
N TYR A 13 -40.37 -38.62 -5.63
CA TYR A 13 -39.01 -38.78 -6.18
C TYR A 13 -38.78 -37.91 -7.40
N LEU A 14 -39.75 -37.82 -8.32
CA LEU A 14 -39.67 -36.92 -9.47
C LEU A 14 -39.50 -35.45 -9.04
N ILE A 15 -40.26 -34.99 -8.05
CA ILE A 15 -40.14 -33.62 -7.53
C ILE A 15 -38.75 -33.39 -6.92
N ILE A 16 -38.26 -34.32 -6.09
CA ILE A 16 -36.95 -34.20 -5.44
C ILE A 16 -35.82 -34.19 -6.47
N ILE A 17 -35.86 -35.07 -7.47
CA ILE A 17 -34.85 -35.12 -8.54
C ILE A 17 -34.88 -33.83 -9.36
N THR A 18 -36.07 -33.32 -9.68
CA THR A 18 -36.20 -32.07 -10.44
C THR A 18 -35.65 -30.89 -9.64
N ALA A 19 -35.95 -30.81 -8.34
CA ALA A 19 -35.41 -29.78 -7.45
C ALA A 19 -33.89 -29.88 -7.29
N ALA A 20 -33.34 -31.09 -7.20
CA ALA A 20 -31.90 -31.32 -7.13
C ALA A 20 -31.18 -30.91 -8.43
N LEU A 21 -31.76 -31.25 -9.59
CA LEU A 21 -31.23 -30.82 -10.88
C LEU A 21 -31.29 -29.30 -11.06
N PHE A 22 -32.36 -28.66 -10.56
CA PHE A 22 -32.48 -27.20 -10.56
C PHE A 22 -31.43 -26.56 -9.65
N ALA A 23 -31.21 -27.09 -8.45
CA ALA A 23 -30.18 -26.60 -7.52
C ALA A 23 -28.77 -26.78 -8.08
N ILE A 24 -28.48 -27.93 -8.72
CA ILE A 24 -27.20 -28.17 -9.39
C ILE A 24 -27.04 -27.21 -10.59
N GLY A 25 -28.09 -26.97 -11.35
CA GLY A 25 -28.10 -26.02 -12.47
C GLY A 25 -27.84 -24.58 -12.03
N ILE A 26 -28.47 -24.14 -10.93
CA ILE A 26 -28.20 -22.84 -10.30
C ILE A 26 -26.74 -22.79 -9.83
N ALA A 27 -26.27 -23.79 -9.10
CA ALA A 27 -24.88 -23.84 -8.63
C ALA A 27 -23.85 -23.87 -9.77
N TRP A 28 -24.17 -24.46 -10.92
CA TRP A 28 -23.32 -24.46 -12.11
C TRP A 28 -23.37 -23.12 -12.85
N ALA A 29 -24.56 -22.53 -13.03
CA ALA A 29 -24.73 -21.20 -13.62
C ALA A 29 -24.13 -20.08 -12.76
N GLU A 30 -24.10 -20.28 -11.44
CA GLU A 30 -23.46 -19.40 -10.48
C GLU A 30 -21.99 -19.77 -10.22
N ARG A 31 -21.44 -20.86 -10.77
CA ARG A 31 -20.04 -21.27 -10.51
C ARG A 31 -19.04 -20.18 -10.87
N ASP A 32 -19.31 -19.41 -11.92
CA ASP A 32 -18.50 -18.28 -12.36
C ASP A 32 -18.92 -16.94 -11.70
N ASN A 33 -20.05 -16.93 -10.97
CA ASN A 33 -20.60 -15.78 -10.23
C ASN A 33 -20.44 -15.88 -8.70
N ILE A 34 -20.00 -17.03 -8.16
CA ILE A 34 -19.59 -17.18 -6.76
C ILE A 34 -18.21 -16.53 -6.61
N SER A 35 -18.22 -15.20 -6.65
CA SER A 35 -17.22 -14.40 -5.97
C SER A 35 -17.35 -14.73 -4.48
N ILE A 36 -16.35 -15.41 -3.95
CA ILE A 36 -16.23 -15.71 -2.53
C ILE A 36 -16.29 -14.35 -1.80
N PHE A 37 -17.35 -14.15 -1.04
CA PHE A 37 -17.58 -12.97 -0.21
C PHE A 37 -16.48 -12.84 0.85
N THR A 38 -15.38 -12.16 0.51
CA THR A 38 -14.54 -11.42 1.45
C THR A 38 -13.81 -10.30 0.71
N SER A 39 -14.14 -9.06 1.11
CA SER A 39 -13.47 -7.77 0.82
C SER A 39 -14.01 -6.93 -0.35
N GLY A 40 -14.88 -5.98 0.00
CA GLY A 40 -14.82 -4.59 -0.49
C GLY A 40 -15.33 -4.28 -1.91
N LYS A 41 -16.41 -3.51 -1.98
CA LYS A 41 -16.99 -2.85 -3.16
C LYS A 41 -16.01 -2.48 -4.29
N ASN A 42 -16.19 -3.18 -5.42
CA ASN A 42 -15.99 -2.82 -6.83
C ASN A 42 -14.74 -2.01 -7.22
N GLY A 43 -13.59 -2.70 -7.29
CA GLY A 43 -12.43 -2.29 -8.07
C GLY A 43 -11.17 -2.05 -7.24
N PRO A 44 -10.01 -1.90 -7.89
CA PRO A 44 -8.77 -1.57 -7.19
C PRO A 44 -8.90 -0.19 -6.56
N ASN A 45 -8.37 -0.05 -5.34
CA ASN A 45 -8.46 1.17 -4.55
C ASN A 45 -7.10 1.56 -3.98
N ALA A 46 -6.91 2.85 -3.71
CA ALA A 46 -5.74 3.33 -2.96
C ALA A 46 -5.91 3.10 -1.45
N ILE A 47 -4.81 2.72 -0.80
CA ILE A 47 -4.74 2.50 0.65
C ILE A 47 -4.27 3.77 1.33
N TYR A 48 -5.14 4.38 2.15
CA TYR A 48 -4.78 5.56 2.95
C TYR A 48 -4.38 5.19 4.37
N LYS A 49 -4.99 4.13 4.90
CA LYS A 49 -4.73 3.56 6.23
C LYS A 49 -5.24 2.13 6.33
N VAL A 50 -4.98 1.50 7.45
CA VAL A 50 -5.53 0.18 7.79
C VAL A 50 -6.49 0.29 8.97
N ASP A 51 -7.64 -0.38 8.90
CA ASP A 51 -8.58 -0.41 10.02
C ASP A 51 -8.16 -1.48 11.03
N THR A 52 -7.57 -1.03 12.12
CA THR A 52 -7.10 -1.89 13.20
C THR A 52 -7.27 -1.22 14.55
N LYS A 53 -7.39 -2.03 15.60
CA LYS A 53 -7.33 -1.58 16.99
C LYS A 53 -5.93 -1.67 17.57
N GLU A 54 -5.01 -2.36 16.89
CA GLU A 54 -3.62 -2.45 17.32
C GLU A 54 -2.94 -1.11 17.15
N LYS A 55 -2.20 -0.65 18.17
CA LYS A 55 -1.41 0.58 18.09
C LYS A 55 -0.16 0.36 17.24
N LYS A 56 -0.36 0.13 15.95
CA LYS A 56 0.69 0.04 14.93
C LYS A 56 0.48 1.15 13.91
N LEU A 57 1.56 1.71 13.39
CA LEU A 57 1.54 2.67 12.30
C LEU A 57 2.78 2.50 11.42
N ALA A 58 2.72 3.02 10.20
CA ALA A 58 3.81 3.01 9.25
C ALA A 58 4.38 4.42 9.08
N LEU A 59 5.67 4.58 9.37
CA LEU A 59 6.42 5.75 8.92
C LEU A 59 6.84 5.50 7.46
N THR A 60 6.45 6.41 6.57
CA THR A 60 6.79 6.32 5.16
C THR A 60 7.57 7.54 4.70
N PHE A 61 8.55 7.32 3.81
CA PHE A 61 9.44 8.37 3.31
C PHE A 61 9.47 8.37 1.78
N ASP A 62 9.05 9.48 1.17
CA ASP A 62 9.16 9.66 -0.27
C ASP A 62 10.51 10.29 -0.63
N ILE A 63 11.17 9.72 -1.64
CA ILE A 63 12.45 10.21 -2.17
C ILE A 63 12.35 10.40 -3.68
N SER A 64 12.45 11.64 -4.13
CA SER A 64 12.44 12.00 -5.55
C SER A 64 13.74 12.61 -6.04
N TRP A 65 14.53 13.26 -5.16
CA TRP A 65 15.82 13.87 -5.48
C TRP A 65 16.66 14.16 -4.22
N GLY A 66 17.94 14.50 -4.41
CA GLY A 66 18.84 14.95 -3.35
C GLY A 66 19.78 13.88 -2.81
N GLU A 67 20.77 14.29 -2.02
CA GLU A 67 21.84 13.43 -1.49
C GLU A 67 22.04 13.62 0.02
N GLU A 68 21.62 14.77 0.57
CA GLU A 68 21.99 15.19 1.93
C GLU A 68 21.07 14.62 3.01
N ARG A 69 19.76 14.48 2.74
CA ARG A 69 18.77 14.21 3.81
C ARG A 69 18.55 12.74 4.11
N THR A 70 18.71 11.87 3.11
CA THR A 70 18.42 10.44 3.28
C THR A 70 19.38 9.78 4.28
N GLY A 71 20.68 10.05 4.18
CA GLY A 71 21.69 9.48 5.09
C GLY A 71 21.40 9.76 6.57
N PRO A 72 21.22 11.03 6.99
CA PRO A 72 20.87 11.38 8.36
C PRO A 72 19.56 10.76 8.86
N ILE A 73 18.54 10.61 7.99
CA ILE A 73 17.29 9.93 8.36
C ILE A 73 17.56 8.47 8.68
N LEU A 74 18.34 7.77 7.84
CA LEU A 74 18.71 6.37 8.07
C LEU A 74 19.52 6.23 9.38
N ASP A 75 20.49 7.10 9.63
CA ASP A 75 21.28 7.11 10.87
C ASP A 75 20.39 7.25 12.11
N ILE A 76 19.36 8.11 12.05
CA ILE A 76 18.44 8.34 13.15
C ILE A 76 17.54 7.12 13.37
N LEU A 77 16.99 6.52 12.30
CA LEU A 77 16.17 5.32 12.42
C LEU A 77 16.97 4.17 13.07
N GLU A 78 18.23 3.98 12.64
CA GLU A 78 19.15 3.01 13.23
C GLU A 78 19.43 3.30 14.71
N LYS A 79 19.85 4.53 15.03
CA LYS A 79 20.14 4.97 16.40
C LYS A 79 18.93 4.84 17.33
N LYS A 80 17.72 5.04 16.79
CA LYS A 80 16.47 4.87 17.52
C LYS A 80 15.98 3.42 17.50
N GLY A 81 16.66 2.49 16.83
CA GLY A 81 16.26 1.08 16.75
C GLY A 81 14.92 0.88 16.05
N VAL A 82 14.55 1.75 15.10
CA VAL A 82 13.37 1.57 14.25
C VAL A 82 13.74 0.59 13.15
N LYS A 83 13.22 -0.62 13.23
CA LYS A 83 13.54 -1.70 12.26
C LYS A 83 12.56 -1.76 11.08
N LYS A 84 11.47 -1.01 11.14
CA LYS A 84 10.32 -1.10 10.23
C LYS A 84 9.91 0.30 9.79
N ALA A 85 10.05 0.55 8.50
CA ALA A 85 9.65 1.75 7.79
C ALA A 85 9.55 1.40 6.30
N THR A 86 8.86 2.24 5.53
CA THR A 86 8.71 2.07 4.08
C THR A 86 9.24 3.29 3.34
N PHE A 87 10.11 3.08 2.36
CA PHE A 87 10.67 4.13 1.51
C PHE A 87 10.11 4.01 0.10
N PHE A 88 9.47 5.06 -0.40
CA PHE A 88 9.01 5.13 -1.79
C PHE A 88 10.06 5.85 -2.62
N LEU A 89 10.68 5.13 -3.55
CA LEU A 89 11.85 5.60 -4.27
C LEU A 89 11.53 5.94 -5.73
N SER A 90 11.89 7.14 -6.15
CA SER A 90 11.94 7.53 -7.55
C SER A 90 13.00 6.72 -8.27
N SER A 91 12.65 6.08 -9.39
CA SER A 91 13.61 5.23 -10.11
C SER A 91 14.81 6.00 -10.70
N PRO A 92 14.67 7.20 -11.31
CA PRO A 92 15.84 7.99 -11.72
C PRO A 92 16.79 8.32 -10.57
N TRP A 93 16.24 8.71 -9.41
CA TRP A 93 17.05 8.99 -8.23
C TRP A 93 17.76 7.73 -7.74
N SER A 94 17.09 6.58 -7.81
CA SER A 94 17.66 5.30 -7.40
C SER A 94 18.81 4.86 -8.31
N GLU A 95 18.71 5.11 -9.63
CA GLU A 95 19.79 4.83 -10.58
C GLU A 95 21.06 5.64 -10.29
N THR A 96 20.91 6.87 -9.80
CA THR A 96 22.07 7.74 -9.49
C THR A 96 22.58 7.59 -8.05
N HIS A 97 21.86 6.90 -7.17
CA HIS A 97 22.24 6.67 -5.76
C HIS A 97 22.16 5.19 -5.35
N PRO A 98 22.76 4.26 -6.12
CA PRO A 98 22.64 2.83 -5.85
C PRO A 98 23.15 2.42 -4.47
N GLU A 99 24.15 3.13 -3.93
CA GLU A 99 24.70 2.89 -2.60
C GLU A 99 23.71 3.23 -1.48
N ILE A 100 22.95 4.32 -1.61
CA ILE A 100 21.90 4.68 -0.64
C ILE A 100 20.74 3.69 -0.74
N VAL A 101 20.33 3.31 -1.95
CA VAL A 101 19.28 2.30 -2.16
C VAL A 101 19.66 0.97 -1.52
N LYS A 102 20.91 0.52 -1.74
CA LYS A 102 21.45 -0.68 -1.11
C LYS A 102 21.47 -0.55 0.41
N ARG A 103 21.84 0.62 0.94
CA ARG A 103 21.80 0.89 2.39
C ARG A 103 20.38 0.75 2.96
N ILE A 104 19.38 1.34 2.32
CA ILE A 104 17.96 1.21 2.74
C ILE A 104 17.55 -0.27 2.82
N LYS A 105 17.89 -1.04 1.79
CA LYS A 105 17.63 -2.49 1.73
C LYS A 105 18.36 -3.26 2.83
N ASP A 106 19.67 -3.03 2.99
CA ASP A 106 20.51 -3.77 3.95
C ASP A 106 20.09 -3.51 5.40
N MET A 107 19.51 -2.34 5.67
CA MET A 107 18.89 -2.01 6.97
C MET A 107 17.53 -2.71 7.19
N GLY A 108 17.00 -3.42 6.18
CA GLY A 108 15.77 -4.20 6.27
C GLY A 108 14.48 -3.38 6.10
N TYR A 109 14.57 -2.15 5.57
CA TYR A 109 13.38 -1.35 5.29
C TYR A 109 12.66 -1.83 4.04
N GLU A 110 11.34 -1.63 4.01
CA GLU A 110 10.53 -1.91 2.84
C GLU A 110 10.77 -0.84 1.77
N ILE A 111 10.90 -1.26 0.51
CA ILE A 111 11.06 -0.37 -0.64
C ILE A 111 9.81 -0.47 -1.52
N GLY A 112 9.14 0.66 -1.69
CA GLY A 112 8.08 0.88 -2.66
C GLY A 112 8.55 1.75 -3.82
N SER A 113 7.76 1.79 -4.90
CA SER A 113 8.01 2.65 -6.05
C SER A 113 7.41 4.04 -5.85
N HIS A 114 8.17 5.09 -6.14
CA HIS A 114 7.64 6.44 -6.35
C HIS A 114 7.56 6.81 -7.83
N GLY A 115 7.50 5.79 -8.70
CA GLY A 115 7.40 5.96 -10.14
C GLY A 115 8.74 6.26 -10.84
N HIS A 116 8.64 6.62 -12.12
CA HIS A 116 9.80 6.99 -12.93
C HIS A 116 9.91 8.50 -13.14
N LYS A 117 9.07 9.10 -13.98
CA LYS A 117 9.01 10.57 -14.10
C LYS A 117 8.12 11.14 -13.00
N HIS A 118 8.52 12.28 -12.46
CA HIS A 118 7.75 13.04 -11.47
C HIS A 118 6.66 13.89 -12.15
N VAL A 119 5.67 13.21 -12.74
CA VAL A 119 4.51 13.79 -13.43
C VAL A 119 3.20 13.23 -12.85
N ASN A 120 2.09 13.92 -13.07
CA ASN A 120 0.77 13.43 -12.69
C ASN A 120 0.35 12.27 -13.59
N TYR A 121 0.13 11.09 -13.02
CA TYR A 121 -0.20 9.89 -13.79
C TYR A 121 -1.62 9.96 -14.35
N SER A 122 -2.51 10.72 -13.72
CA SER A 122 -3.87 10.98 -14.24
C SER A 122 -3.86 11.74 -15.57
N SER A 123 -2.79 12.49 -15.87
CA SER A 123 -2.63 13.19 -17.16
C SER A 123 -2.04 12.33 -18.28
N LEU A 124 -1.59 11.11 -17.97
CA LEU A 124 -0.95 10.21 -18.93
C LEU A 124 -1.97 9.29 -19.61
N THR A 125 -1.61 8.80 -20.80
CA THR A 125 -2.29 7.67 -21.45
C THR A 125 -2.07 6.36 -20.69
N ASP A 126 -2.90 5.35 -20.92
CA ASP A 126 -2.78 4.05 -20.25
C ASP A 126 -1.43 3.38 -20.54
N GLU A 127 -0.92 3.52 -21.77
CA GLU A 127 0.38 3.00 -22.20
C GLU A 127 1.53 3.73 -21.50
N GLU A 128 1.44 5.05 -21.34
CA GLU A 128 2.43 5.83 -20.61
C GLU A 128 2.44 5.48 -19.13
N ILE A 129 1.27 5.28 -18.50
CA ILE A 129 1.19 4.82 -17.10
C ILE A 129 1.91 3.48 -16.95
N LYS A 130 1.63 2.50 -17.82
CA LYS A 130 2.31 1.19 -17.83
C LYS A 130 3.82 1.36 -18.00
N ALA A 131 4.25 2.24 -18.90
CA ALA A 131 5.67 2.49 -19.14
C ALA A 131 6.36 3.12 -17.91
N GLN A 132 5.70 4.06 -17.23
CA GLN A 132 6.26 4.67 -16.01
C GLN A 132 6.40 3.66 -14.87
N ILE A 133 5.35 2.86 -14.61
CA ILE A 133 5.37 1.83 -13.56
C ILE A 133 6.38 0.74 -13.92
N GLY A 134 6.37 0.26 -15.16
CA GLY A 134 7.25 -0.81 -15.63
C GLY A 134 8.72 -0.41 -15.60
N LYS A 135 9.08 0.80 -16.06
CA LYS A 135 10.46 1.27 -15.97
C LYS A 135 10.94 1.37 -14.52
N ALA A 136 10.10 1.90 -13.63
CA ALA A 136 10.45 1.95 -12.20
C ALA A 136 10.57 0.56 -11.56
N HIS A 137 9.69 -0.38 -11.94
CA HIS A 137 9.74 -1.77 -11.50
C HIS A 137 11.08 -2.42 -11.83
N GLU A 138 11.50 -2.36 -13.09
CA GLU A 138 12.73 -2.98 -13.56
C GLU A 138 13.95 -2.38 -12.86
N THR A 139 14.06 -1.05 -12.83
CA THR A 139 15.16 -0.34 -12.16
C THR A 139 15.27 -0.72 -10.67
N LEU A 140 14.15 -0.67 -9.92
CA LEU A 140 14.18 -0.99 -8.50
C LEU A 140 14.43 -2.48 -8.24
N ARG A 141 13.90 -3.37 -9.10
CA ARG A 141 14.18 -4.81 -9.02
C ARG A 141 15.66 -5.10 -9.22
N GLU A 142 16.30 -4.46 -10.18
CA GLU A 142 17.73 -4.63 -10.45
C GLU A 142 18.59 -4.14 -9.27
N LEU A 143 18.30 -2.96 -8.74
CA LEU A 143 19.07 -2.36 -7.64
C LEU A 143 18.87 -3.08 -6.31
N THR A 144 17.66 -3.53 -6.04
CA THR A 144 17.31 -4.13 -4.74
C THR A 144 17.27 -5.65 -4.76
N GLY A 145 17.31 -6.29 -5.93
CA GLY A 145 17.10 -7.73 -6.10
C GLY A 145 15.68 -8.22 -5.81
N ASN A 146 14.75 -7.31 -5.44
CA ASN A 146 13.36 -7.62 -5.16
C ASN A 146 12.46 -6.67 -5.94
N ALA A 147 11.43 -7.19 -6.58
CA ALA A 147 10.44 -6.35 -7.23
C ALA A 147 9.57 -5.64 -6.18
N PRO A 148 9.43 -4.30 -6.21
CA PRO A 148 8.46 -3.62 -5.35
C PRO A 148 7.04 -3.96 -5.81
N ASN A 149 6.12 -4.06 -4.87
CA ASN A 149 4.69 -4.30 -5.11
C ASN A 149 3.81 -3.17 -4.54
N LEU A 150 4.41 -2.13 -3.96
CA LEU A 150 3.74 -0.91 -3.52
C LEU A 150 4.15 0.24 -4.42
N ILE A 151 3.20 1.12 -4.75
CA ILE A 151 3.47 2.37 -5.45
C ILE A 151 2.76 3.53 -4.76
N ARG A 152 3.49 4.62 -4.55
CA ARG A 152 2.89 5.93 -4.27
C ARG A 152 3.21 6.82 -5.46
N THR A 153 2.20 7.28 -6.19
CA THR A 153 2.43 8.08 -7.39
C THR A 153 2.96 9.47 -7.03
N PRO A 154 3.74 10.12 -7.93
CA PRO A 154 4.18 11.49 -7.74
C PRO A 154 3.01 12.43 -7.41
N ASN A 155 3.23 13.38 -6.49
CA ASN A 155 2.21 14.29 -5.96
C ASN A 155 0.99 13.61 -5.30
N GLY A 156 1.02 12.29 -5.10
CA GLY A 156 -0.17 11.52 -4.73
C GLY A 156 -1.28 11.56 -5.78
N ASP A 157 -0.97 11.87 -7.05
CA ASP A 157 -1.94 11.99 -8.13
C ASP A 157 -2.28 10.63 -8.76
N PHE A 158 -3.56 10.31 -8.83
CA PHE A 158 -4.06 9.09 -9.47
C PHE A 158 -5.55 9.23 -9.83
N ASP A 159 -5.98 8.49 -10.85
CA ASP A 159 -7.38 8.31 -11.20
C ASP A 159 -7.75 6.81 -11.25
N LYS A 160 -8.98 6.48 -11.66
CA LYS A 160 -9.44 5.09 -11.76
C LYS A 160 -8.61 4.27 -12.76
N ARG A 161 -8.05 4.90 -13.81
CA ARG A 161 -7.20 4.22 -14.80
C ARG A 161 -5.87 3.86 -14.17
N VAL A 162 -5.25 4.78 -13.44
CA VAL A 162 -4.00 4.54 -12.70
C VAL A 162 -4.17 3.38 -11.72
N LEU A 163 -5.23 3.36 -10.91
CA LEU A 163 -5.51 2.26 -9.98
C LEU A 163 -5.64 0.91 -10.70
N LYS A 164 -6.41 0.87 -11.79
CA LYS A 164 -6.65 -0.35 -12.57
C LYS A 164 -5.39 -0.87 -13.25
N ILE A 165 -4.54 0.03 -13.74
CA ILE A 165 -3.29 -0.35 -14.39
C ILE A 165 -2.28 -0.84 -13.36
N ALA A 166 -2.13 -0.13 -12.24
CA ALA A 166 -1.25 -0.55 -11.14
C ALA A 166 -1.63 -1.95 -10.63
N ASP A 167 -2.91 -2.17 -10.34
CA ASP A 167 -3.44 -3.47 -9.89
C ASP A 167 -3.15 -4.60 -10.88
N LYS A 168 -3.40 -4.39 -12.18
CA LYS A 168 -3.05 -5.35 -13.24
C LYS A 168 -1.56 -5.65 -13.34
N MET A 169 -0.71 -4.72 -12.90
CA MET A 169 0.74 -4.87 -12.86
C MET A 169 1.23 -5.42 -11.51
N GLY A 170 0.31 -5.82 -10.61
CA GLY A 170 0.64 -6.38 -9.30
C GLY A 170 1.02 -5.34 -8.25
N TYR A 171 0.67 -4.07 -8.46
CA TYR A 171 0.95 -2.98 -7.54
C TYR A 171 -0.27 -2.57 -6.72
N THR A 172 -0.06 -2.40 -5.42
CA THR A 172 -0.99 -1.70 -4.53
C THR A 172 -0.64 -0.22 -4.49
N VAL A 173 -1.62 0.65 -4.78
CA VAL A 173 -1.43 2.10 -4.66
C VAL A 173 -1.58 2.52 -3.20
N VAL A 174 -0.57 3.18 -2.65
CA VAL A 174 -0.49 3.60 -1.25
C VAL A 174 -0.46 5.12 -1.17
N GLN A 175 -1.33 5.67 -0.33
CA GLN A 175 -1.43 7.08 0.03
C GLN A 175 -1.05 7.25 1.51
N TRP A 176 -1.61 8.24 2.19
CA TRP A 176 -1.37 8.54 3.60
C TRP A 176 -2.63 9.11 4.25
N ASP A 177 -2.82 8.87 5.54
CA ASP A 177 -3.89 9.52 6.33
C ASP A 177 -3.32 10.74 7.07
N THR A 178 -2.13 10.61 7.64
CA THR A 178 -1.40 11.69 8.31
C THR A 178 -0.28 12.26 7.43
N ASP A 179 -0.39 13.54 7.07
CA ASP A 179 0.65 14.32 6.39
C ASP A 179 1.45 15.15 7.40
N SER A 180 2.77 14.94 7.44
CA SER A 180 3.69 15.72 8.27
C SER A 180 3.84 17.18 7.80
N LYS A 181 3.58 17.44 6.52
CA LYS A 181 3.85 18.72 5.82
C LYS A 181 5.29 19.19 5.91
N ASP A 182 6.24 18.27 6.06
CA ASP A 182 7.66 18.55 6.18
C ASP A 182 8.26 19.23 4.93
N TRP A 183 7.70 18.96 3.75
CA TRP A 183 8.06 19.63 2.49
C TRP A 183 7.83 21.15 2.50
N MET A 184 6.97 21.66 3.39
CA MET A 184 6.78 23.11 3.59
C MET A 184 7.84 23.74 4.50
N ASN A 185 8.70 22.94 5.13
CA ASN A 185 9.65 23.37 6.16
C ASN A 185 9.01 24.24 7.29
N PRO A 186 7.90 23.79 7.92
CA PRO A 186 7.11 24.62 8.84
C PRO A 186 7.72 24.79 10.25
N GLY A 187 8.89 24.20 10.52
CA GLY A 187 9.49 24.10 11.84
C GLY A 187 9.34 22.70 12.44
N THR A 188 10.34 22.26 13.21
CA THR A 188 10.41 20.90 13.76
C THR A 188 9.23 20.58 14.68
N GLU A 189 8.83 21.53 15.51
CA GLU A 189 7.70 21.39 16.45
C GLU A 189 6.39 21.18 15.69
N GLN A 190 6.20 21.91 14.58
CA GLN A 190 4.99 21.78 13.76
C GLN A 190 4.94 20.44 13.04
N ILE A 191 6.08 19.94 12.53
CA ILE A 191 6.17 18.59 11.93
C ILE A 191 5.83 17.53 12.99
N VAL A 192 6.40 17.62 14.19
CA VAL A 192 6.10 16.72 15.31
C VAL A 192 4.61 16.76 15.64
N GLN A 193 4.01 17.94 15.76
CA GLN A 193 2.60 18.11 16.07
C GLN A 193 1.70 17.52 14.98
N ASN A 194 2.03 17.76 13.70
CA ASN A 194 1.26 17.23 12.57
C ASN A 194 1.22 15.70 12.58
N VAL A 195 2.33 15.06 12.93
CA VAL A 195 2.44 13.60 13.00
C VAL A 195 1.83 13.06 14.31
N VAL A 196 2.42 13.41 15.45
CA VAL A 196 2.09 12.84 16.76
C VAL A 196 0.69 13.24 17.24
N GLY A 197 0.22 14.43 16.84
CA GLY A 197 -1.10 14.94 17.18
C GLY A 197 -2.24 14.25 16.44
N LYS A 198 -1.97 13.66 15.27
CA LYS A 198 -2.96 12.97 14.43
C LYS A 198 -2.82 11.45 14.42
N ALA A 199 -1.68 10.92 14.86
CA ALA A 199 -1.41 9.48 14.89
C ALA A 199 -2.52 8.67 15.59
N HIS A 200 -3.06 7.70 14.86
CA HIS A 200 -4.04 6.72 15.32
C HIS A 200 -3.62 5.29 14.90
N PRO A 201 -4.23 4.23 15.46
CA PRO A 201 -4.05 2.86 14.96
C PRO A 201 -4.21 2.74 13.45
N GLY A 202 -3.28 2.02 12.81
CA GLY A 202 -3.27 1.75 11.37
C GLY A 202 -2.90 2.92 10.46
N ASP A 203 -2.40 4.01 11.03
CA ASP A 203 -2.00 5.21 10.28
C ASP A 203 -0.80 4.95 9.35
N ILE A 204 -0.83 5.58 8.18
CA ILE A 204 0.27 5.64 7.23
C ILE A 204 0.70 7.11 7.17
N VAL A 205 1.88 7.40 7.73
CA VAL A 205 2.41 8.75 7.88
C VAL A 205 3.28 9.10 6.69
N LEU A 206 2.97 10.20 5.99
CA LEU A 206 3.81 10.77 4.94
C LEU A 206 4.89 11.70 5.52
N MET A 207 6.13 11.38 5.21
CA MET A 207 7.31 12.23 5.35
C MET A 207 8.15 12.12 4.08
N HIS A 208 9.18 12.95 3.98
CA HIS A 208 10.09 12.98 2.83
C HIS A 208 11.54 12.88 3.28
N ALA A 209 12.36 12.22 2.47
CA ALA A 209 13.81 12.18 2.66
C ALA A 209 14.58 12.85 1.50
N SER A 210 13.89 13.68 0.71
CA SER A 210 14.47 14.52 -0.34
C SER A 210 15.06 15.81 0.23
N ASP A 211 15.99 16.44 -0.49
CA ASP A 211 16.74 17.61 0.00
C ASP A 211 15.91 18.90 0.16
N SER A 212 14.71 18.96 -0.40
CA SER A 212 13.72 20.01 -0.12
C SER A 212 13.30 20.05 1.36
N CYS A 213 13.39 18.92 2.06
CA CYS A 213 12.81 18.71 3.39
C CYS A 213 13.89 18.85 4.46
N LYS A 214 14.23 20.11 4.78
CA LYS A 214 15.39 20.47 5.60
C LYS A 214 15.23 20.15 7.07
N GLN A 215 14.04 19.77 7.51
CA GLN A 215 13.69 19.65 8.93
C GLN A 215 13.22 18.25 9.35
N THR A 216 12.98 17.34 8.40
CA THR A 216 12.44 16.00 8.70
C THR A 216 13.37 15.22 9.63
N HIS A 217 14.66 15.14 9.29
CA HIS A 217 15.68 14.50 10.12
C HIS A 217 15.79 15.13 11.53
N LEU A 218 15.51 16.43 11.70
CA LEU A 218 15.55 17.08 13.01
C LEU A 218 14.32 16.75 13.86
N ALA A 219 13.15 16.62 13.24
CA ALA A 219 11.89 16.28 13.90
C ALA A 219 11.78 14.77 14.23
N LEU A 220 12.37 13.92 13.40
CA LEU A 220 12.22 12.47 13.44
C LEU A 220 12.56 11.82 14.80
N PRO A 221 13.64 12.19 15.52
CA PRO A 221 13.93 11.63 16.84
C PRO A 221 12.78 11.83 17.83
N THR A 222 12.20 13.04 17.87
CA THR A 222 11.10 13.41 18.76
C THR A 222 9.81 12.70 18.36
N ILE A 223 9.53 12.60 17.05
CA ILE A 223 8.38 11.83 16.53
C ILE A 223 8.45 10.38 17.03
N ILE A 224 9.61 9.73 16.86
CA ILE A 224 9.80 8.33 17.24
C ILE A 224 9.57 8.13 18.75
N ASP A 225 10.18 8.99 19.57
CA ASP A 225 10.08 8.87 21.03
C ASP A 225 8.64 9.10 21.52
N GLN A 226 7.96 10.11 20.97
CA GLN A 226 6.59 10.41 21.40
C GLN A 226 5.57 9.36 20.92
N LEU A 227 5.72 8.82 19.71
CA LEU A 227 4.85 7.75 19.22
C LEU A 227 5.00 6.48 20.08
N ARG A 228 6.24 6.10 20.41
CA ARG A 228 6.49 5.00 21.36
C ARG A 228 5.94 5.29 22.76
N GLY A 229 6.11 6.52 23.26
CA GLY A 229 5.52 6.95 24.53
C GLY A 229 4.00 6.85 24.57
N LYS A 230 3.33 6.97 23.41
CA LYS A 230 1.89 6.74 23.24
C LYS A 230 1.52 5.25 23.06
N GLY A 231 2.50 4.37 23.06
CA GLY A 231 2.35 2.91 22.91
C GLY A 231 2.23 2.44 21.47
N TYR A 232 2.72 3.21 20.48
CA TYR A 232 2.76 2.76 19.09
C TYR A 232 3.99 1.89 18.79
N GLU A 233 3.76 0.83 18.03
CA GLU A 233 4.77 0.04 17.34
C GLU A 233 4.87 0.48 15.87
N PHE A 234 6.08 0.43 15.32
CA PHE A 234 6.31 0.72 13.90
C PHE A 234 6.19 -0.54 13.07
N ALA A 235 5.50 -0.45 11.94
CA ALA A 235 5.33 -1.50 10.96
C ALA A 235 5.70 -0.97 9.57
N THR A 236 5.98 -1.86 8.62
CA THR A 236 5.96 -1.49 7.20
C THR A 236 4.52 -1.38 6.70
N VAL A 237 4.31 -0.78 5.53
CA VAL A 237 2.98 -0.69 4.92
C VAL A 237 2.42 -2.08 4.64
N SER A 238 3.23 -3.01 4.10
CA SER A 238 2.76 -4.39 3.89
C SER A 238 2.42 -5.10 5.20
N GLU A 239 3.19 -4.91 6.27
CA GLU A 239 2.88 -5.50 7.58
C GLU A 239 1.56 -4.98 8.16
N LEU A 240 1.28 -3.67 8.03
CA LEU A 240 -0.03 -3.13 8.41
C LEU A 240 -1.16 -3.80 7.61
N MET A 241 -1.02 -3.92 6.30
CA MET A 241 -2.05 -4.50 5.43
C MET A 241 -2.28 -6.00 5.68
N ALA A 242 -1.22 -6.76 5.97
CA ALA A 242 -1.32 -8.21 6.20
C ALA A 242 -2.07 -8.55 7.50
N GLY A 243 -2.09 -7.65 8.49
CA GLY A 243 -2.63 -7.91 9.81
C GLY A 243 -4.13 -7.67 9.99
N THR A 244 -4.83 -7.00 9.06
CA THR A 244 -6.19 -6.47 9.34
C THR A 244 -6.99 -6.08 8.10
N LYS A 245 -8.27 -5.66 8.28
CA LYS A 245 -9.10 -5.11 7.20
C LYS A 245 -8.52 -3.79 6.71
N VAL A 246 -8.17 -3.72 5.43
CA VAL A 246 -7.62 -2.50 4.82
C VAL A 246 -8.75 -1.51 4.51
N ASN A 247 -8.59 -0.24 4.88
CA ASN A 247 -9.58 0.80 4.57
C ASN A 247 -9.17 1.56 3.30
N THR A 248 -9.98 1.41 2.27
CA THR A 248 -9.77 1.94 0.93
C THR A 248 -10.64 3.15 0.68
N LYS A 249 -10.09 4.20 0.05
CA LYS A 249 -10.92 5.34 -0.40
C LYS A 249 -11.23 5.20 -1.89
N GLU A 250 -12.51 5.13 -2.21
CA GLU A 250 -12.99 5.18 -3.60
C GLU A 250 -12.74 6.57 -4.19
N ILE A 251 -12.22 6.62 -5.42
CA ILE A 251 -12.21 7.85 -6.22
C ILE A 251 -13.60 8.00 -6.84
N LYS A 252 -14.29 9.12 -6.57
CA LYS A 252 -15.54 9.44 -7.26
C LYS A 252 -15.29 9.76 -8.72
#